data_AF-A0A921BFM4-F1
#
_entry.id   AF-A0A921BFM4-F1
#
_cell.length_a   1.000
_cell.length_b   1.000
_cell.length_c   1.000
_cell.angle_alpha   90.00
_cell.angle_beta   90.00
_cell.angle_gamma   90.00
#
_symmetry.space_group_name_H-M   'P 1'
#
loop_
_entity.id
_entity.type
_entity.pdbx_description
1 polymer ?
#
loop_
_entity_poly.entity_id
_entity_poly.type
_entity_poly.pdbx_seq_one_letter_code
_entity_poly.pdbx_strand_id
1 'polypeptide(L)'
;MVAHRAGHIYYLNSKALELASFNNDTPDPPGGRLGRLPGSNVLNGVIYERAIEPVRFGLIPAETEEIRREGLKLICQMLNKVGLTSVHDARVTKDEFLTYQNGKEAGDLTLRVYACCTILI
;
A
#
# COMPACT_ATOMS: atom_id res chain seq x y z
N MET A 1 3.01 1.85 11.39
CA MET A 1 2.69 0.46 11.03
C MET A 1 3.94 -0.17 10.45
N VAL A 2 4.27 -1.40 10.86
CA VAL A 2 5.33 -2.19 10.21
C VAL A 2 4.65 -3.35 9.48
N ALA A 3 4.97 -3.55 8.20
CA ALA A 3 4.42 -4.65 7.40
C ALA A 3 5.46 -5.76 7.24
N HIS A 4 5.05 -7.01 7.46
CA HIS A 4 5.86 -8.16 7.07
C HIS A 4 5.96 -8.23 5.54
N ARG A 5 7.12 -8.63 5.02
CA ARG A 5 7.42 -8.62 3.57
C ARG A 5 6.39 -9.34 2.69
N ALA A 6 5.70 -10.33 3.26
CA ALA A 6 4.70 -11.11 2.53
C ALA A 6 3.41 -10.34 2.26
N GLY A 7 3.17 -9.20 2.93
CA GLY A 7 1.94 -8.42 2.74
C GLY A 7 0.70 -9.00 3.42
N HIS A 8 0.86 -9.90 4.40
CA HIS A 8 -0.24 -10.59 5.08
C HIS A 8 -0.26 -10.39 6.60
N ILE A 9 0.82 -9.84 7.18
CA ILE A 9 0.98 -9.63 8.62
C ILE A 9 1.50 -8.21 8.86
N TYR A 10 0.92 -7.53 9.83
CA TYR A 10 1.26 -6.15 10.19
C TYR A 10 1.42 -6.03 11.70
N TYR A 11 2.19 -5.03 12.10
CA TYR A 11 2.45 -4.72 13.49
C TYR A 11 2.08 -3.27 13.76
N LEU A 12 1.23 -3.09 14.77
CA LEU A 12 0.75 -1.79 15.26
C LEU A 12 1.17 -1.63 16.71
N ASN A 13 1.62 -0.43 17.07
CA ASN A 13 1.81 -0.06 18.46
C ASN A 13 0.46 0.29 19.10
N SER A 14 0.45 0.47 20.42
CA SER A 14 -0.76 0.84 21.18
C SER A 14 -1.44 2.09 20.64
N LYS A 15 -0.68 3.13 20.25
CA LYS A 15 -1.27 4.37 19.71
C LYS A 15 -1.97 4.14 18.37
N ALA A 16 -1.43 3.31 17.49
CA ALA A 16 -2.05 2.99 16.22
C ALA A 16 -3.32 2.14 16.40
N LEU A 17 -3.35 1.23 17.38
CA LEU A 17 -4.56 0.48 17.74
C LEU A 17 -5.66 1.43 18.24
N GLU A 18 -5.31 2.37 19.11
CA GLU A 18 -6.24 3.39 19.63
C GLU A 18 -6.83 4.24 18.50
N LEU A 19 -5.99 4.76 17.59
CA LEU A 19 -6.44 5.53 16.43
C LEU A 19 -7.33 4.70 15.48
N ALA A 20 -7.09 3.39 15.38
CA ALA A 20 -7.90 2.47 14.61
C ALA A 20 -9.21 2.08 15.31
N SER A 21 -9.45 2.60 16.53
CA SER A 21 -10.55 2.20 17.40
C SER A 21 -10.58 0.68 17.70
N PHE A 22 -9.41 0.04 17.68
CA PHE A 22 -9.27 -1.36 18.07
C PHE A 22 -9.04 -1.49 19.57
N ASN A 23 -9.84 -2.33 20.20
CA ASN A 23 -9.76 -2.67 21.62
C ASN A 23 -9.91 -4.19 21.83
N ASN A 24 -9.82 -4.64 23.07
CA ASN A 24 -9.85 -6.07 23.40
C ASN A 24 -11.18 -6.75 23.04
N ASP A 25 -12.27 -5.99 22.90
CA ASP A 25 -13.58 -6.50 22.53
C ASP A 25 -13.88 -6.37 21.04
N THR A 26 -12.98 -5.76 20.25
CA THR A 26 -13.14 -5.65 18.80
C THR A 26 -13.13 -7.06 18.18
N PRO A 27 -14.19 -7.46 17.44
CA PRO A 27 -14.24 -8.77 16.79
C PRO A 27 -13.32 -8.83 15.55
N ASP A 28 -12.99 -10.03 15.13
CA ASP A 28 -12.26 -10.25 13.88
C ASP A 28 -13.15 -9.93 12.66
N PRO A 29 -12.69 -9.14 11.68
CA PRO A 29 -13.45 -8.88 10.47
C PRO A 29 -13.39 -10.07 9.50
N PRO A 30 -14.35 -10.20 8.56
CA PRO A 30 -14.28 -11.22 7.53
C PRO A 30 -12.96 -11.18 6.75
N GLY A 31 -12.27 -12.33 6.69
CA GLY A 31 -10.98 -12.46 6.00
C GLY A 31 -9.81 -11.76 6.71
N GLY A 32 -9.94 -11.43 7.99
CA GLY A 32 -8.89 -10.83 8.81
C GLY A 32 -8.90 -11.37 10.23
N ARG A 33 -7.85 -11.07 11.00
CA ARG A 33 -7.77 -11.39 12.43
C ARG A 33 -6.97 -10.34 13.19
N LEU A 34 -7.40 -10.02 14.40
CA LEU A 34 -6.64 -9.26 15.38
C LEU A 34 -5.87 -10.23 16.29
N GLY A 35 -4.55 -10.05 16.36
CA GLY A 35 -3.67 -10.86 17.19
C GLY A 35 -3.88 -10.59 18.68
N ARG A 36 -3.86 -11.65 19.49
CA ARG A 36 -4.13 -11.60 20.94
C ARG A 36 -3.07 -12.35 21.73
N LEU A 37 -2.91 -11.98 22.99
CA LEU A 37 -2.08 -12.74 23.94
C LEU A 37 -2.73 -14.10 24.22
N PRO A 38 -1.94 -15.18 24.38
CA PRO A 38 -2.47 -16.52 24.63
C PRO A 38 -3.45 -16.56 25.80
N GLY A 39 -4.62 -17.19 25.58
CA GLY A 39 -5.64 -17.36 26.63
C GLY A 39 -6.39 -16.09 27.05
N SER A 40 -6.27 -14.99 26.29
CA SER A 40 -6.94 -13.73 26.62
C SER A 40 -7.49 -13.01 25.39
N ASN A 41 -8.33 -12.00 25.64
CA ASN A 41 -8.79 -11.07 24.61
C ASN A 41 -7.83 -9.89 24.38
N VAL A 42 -6.71 -9.82 25.08
CA VAL A 42 -5.79 -8.68 25.03
C VAL A 42 -5.08 -8.61 23.69
N LEU A 43 -5.24 -7.51 22.95
CA LEU A 43 -4.57 -7.32 21.67
C LEU A 43 -3.04 -7.29 21.85
N ASN A 44 -2.31 -8.02 21.00
CA ASN A 44 -0.85 -8.10 21.03
C ASN A 44 -0.17 -7.23 19.97
N GLY A 45 -0.94 -6.45 19.21
CA GLY A 45 -0.44 -5.55 18.16
C GLY A 45 -0.18 -6.20 16.79
N VAL A 46 -0.31 -7.53 16.67
CA VAL A 46 -0.23 -8.21 15.37
C VAL A 46 -1.59 -8.16 14.67
N ILE A 47 -1.61 -7.82 13.38
CA ILE A 47 -2.82 -7.72 12.56
C ILE A 47 -2.64 -8.60 11.33
N TYR A 48 -3.67 -9.38 10.98
CA TYR A 48 -3.63 -10.34 9.89
C TYR A 48 -4.59 -9.95 8.77
N GLU A 49 -4.11 -10.08 7.53
CA GLU A 49 -4.93 -10.00 6.32
C GLU A 49 -5.80 -8.72 6.29
N ARG A 50 -7.12 -8.87 6.10
CA ARG A 50 -8.07 -7.76 5.93
C ARG A 50 -8.32 -6.96 7.21
N ALA A 51 -7.86 -7.42 8.37
CA ALA A 51 -8.00 -6.66 9.60
C ALA A 51 -7.19 -5.35 9.60
N ILE A 52 -6.25 -5.19 8.67
CA ILE A 52 -5.50 -3.95 8.52
C ILE A 52 -6.26 -2.88 7.72
N GLU A 53 -7.36 -3.22 7.04
CA GLU A 53 -8.08 -2.31 6.13
C GLU A 53 -8.48 -0.97 6.77
N PRO A 54 -9.02 -0.91 8.00
CA PRO A 54 -9.35 0.36 8.66
C PRO A 54 -8.13 1.27 8.86
N VAL A 55 -6.96 0.68 9.09
CA VAL A 55 -5.71 1.44 9.22
C VAL A 55 -5.20 1.87 7.85
N ARG A 56 -5.13 0.94 6.89
CA ARG A 56 -4.61 1.19 5.54
C ARG A 56 -5.40 2.23 4.78
N PHE A 57 -6.72 2.19 4.89
CA PHE A 57 -7.61 3.05 4.09
C PHE A 57 -8.26 4.16 4.89
N GLY A 58 -8.18 4.13 6.23
CA GLY A 58 -8.79 5.15 7.09
C GLY A 58 -7.80 6.06 7.81
N LEU A 59 -6.57 5.59 8.11
CA LEU A 59 -5.60 6.35 8.91
C LEU A 59 -4.36 6.79 8.13
N ILE A 60 -3.92 5.98 7.15
CA ILE A 60 -2.78 6.34 6.32
C ILE A 60 -3.26 7.34 5.26
N PRO A 61 -2.68 8.55 5.20
CA PRO A 61 -3.05 9.53 4.17
C PRO A 61 -2.79 8.98 2.78
N ALA A 62 -3.69 9.31 1.84
CA ALA A 62 -3.45 9.03 0.43
C ALA A 62 -2.21 9.79 -0.05
N GLU A 63 -1.49 9.18 -0.99
CA GLU A 63 -0.34 9.83 -1.63
C GLU A 63 -0.80 11.04 -2.45
N THR A 64 -0.02 12.11 -2.44
CA THR A 64 -0.25 13.25 -3.32
C THR A 64 0.29 12.99 -4.72
N GLU A 65 -0.08 13.82 -5.69
CA GLU A 65 0.47 13.72 -7.05
C GLU A 65 1.99 13.91 -7.06
N GLU A 66 2.49 14.83 -6.23
CA GLU A 66 3.92 15.11 -6.09
C GLU A 66 4.67 13.87 -5.59
N ILE A 67 4.17 13.21 -4.55
CA ILE A 67 4.76 11.97 -4.01
C ILE A 67 4.79 10.88 -5.09
N ARG A 68 3.69 10.69 -5.83
CA ARG A 68 3.66 9.71 -6.93
C ARG A 68 4.65 10.03 -8.04
N ARG A 69 4.79 11.31 -8.41
CA ARG A 69 5.74 11.76 -9.43
C ARG A 69 7.20 11.58 -8.99
N GLU A 70 7.50 11.83 -7.72
CA GLU A 70 8.82 11.54 -7.14
C GLU A 70 9.11 10.04 -7.15
N GLY A 71 8.13 9.21 -6.76
CA GLY A 71 8.22 7.76 -6.85
C GLY A 71 8.48 7.28 -8.28
N LEU A 72 7.80 7.86 -9.27
CA LEU A 72 8.00 7.56 -10.68
C LEU A 72 9.44 7.83 -11.13
N LYS A 73 9.99 9.01 -10.79
CA LYS A 73 11.37 9.37 -11.11
C LYS A 73 12.36 8.41 -10.47
N LEU A 74 12.15 8.08 -9.19
CA LEU A 74 13.02 7.18 -8.45
C LEU A 74 13.05 5.78 -9.08
N ILE A 75 11.88 5.18 -9.38
CA ILE A 75 11.84 3.84 -9.97
C ILE A 75 12.44 3.81 -11.38
N CYS A 76 12.20 4.86 -12.17
CA CYS A 76 12.84 5.03 -13.48
C CYS A 76 14.37 5.05 -13.36
N GLN A 77 14.91 5.84 -12.44
CA GLN A 77 16.36 5.91 -12.18
C GLN A 77 16.92 4.54 -11.76
N MET A 78 16.24 3.84 -10.85
CA MET A 78 16.67 2.53 -10.36
C MET A 78 16.71 1.48 -11.48
N LEU A 79 15.67 1.42 -12.32
CA LEU A 79 15.58 0.44 -13.41
C LEU A 79 16.54 0.78 -14.57
N ASN A 80 16.64 2.05 -14.96
CA ASN A 80 17.60 2.48 -15.98
C ASN A 80 19.04 2.17 -15.58
N LYS A 81 19.39 2.33 -14.29
CA LYS A 81 20.74 2.06 -13.78
C LYS A 81 21.19 0.61 -14.00
N VAL A 82 20.24 -0.32 -14.10
CA VAL A 82 20.51 -1.74 -14.37
C VAL A 82 20.17 -2.14 -15.82
N GLY A 83 19.94 -1.17 -16.71
CA GLY A 83 19.67 -1.39 -18.13
C GLY A 83 18.24 -1.79 -18.48
N LEU A 84 17.31 -1.77 -17.52
CA LEU A 84 15.90 -2.05 -17.78
C LEU A 84 15.22 -0.80 -18.34
N THR A 85 14.59 -0.94 -19.51
CA THR A 85 13.98 0.17 -20.26
C THR A 85 12.48 -0.02 -20.52
N SER A 86 11.91 -1.16 -20.11
CA SER A 86 10.49 -1.47 -20.26
C SER A 86 9.96 -2.37 -19.15
N VAL A 87 8.69 -2.16 -18.76
CA VAL A 87 8.02 -2.93 -17.71
C VAL A 87 6.56 -3.22 -18.09
N HIS A 88 6.04 -4.34 -17.59
CA HIS A 88 4.60 -4.58 -17.52
C HIS A 88 4.17 -4.30 -16.08
N ASP A 89 3.31 -3.31 -15.89
CA ASP A 89 2.67 -3.07 -14.59
C ASP A 89 1.35 -3.83 -14.56
N ALA A 90 1.30 -4.87 -13.72
CA ALA A 90 0.19 -5.81 -13.67
C ALA A 90 -1.05 -5.28 -12.94
N ARG A 91 -0.97 -4.10 -12.30
CA ARG A 91 -2.11 -3.48 -11.63
C ARG A 91 -1.90 -1.97 -11.56
N VAL A 92 -2.57 -1.26 -12.47
CA VAL A 92 -2.53 0.20 -12.49
C VAL A 92 -3.90 0.77 -12.13
N THR A 93 -3.95 1.57 -11.07
CA THR A 93 -5.11 2.36 -10.67
C THR A 93 -5.25 3.61 -11.54
N LYS A 94 -6.38 4.32 -11.43
CA LYS A 94 -6.62 5.58 -12.15
C LYS A 94 -5.54 6.63 -11.87
N ASP A 95 -5.19 6.83 -10.61
CA ASP A 95 -4.25 7.88 -10.21
C ASP A 95 -2.81 7.55 -10.65
N GLU A 96 -2.41 6.27 -10.61
CA GLU A 96 -1.13 5.81 -11.14
C GLU A 96 -1.06 5.95 -12.67
N PHE A 97 -2.16 5.68 -13.37
CA PHE A 97 -2.23 5.90 -14.82
C PHE A 97 -2.05 7.38 -15.18
N LEU A 98 -2.70 8.29 -14.43
CA LEU A 98 -2.49 9.73 -14.58
C LEU A 98 -1.05 10.12 -14.28
N THR A 99 -0.42 9.54 -13.25
CA THR A 99 1.00 9.76 -12.97
C THR A 99 1.90 9.34 -14.15
N TYR A 100 1.60 8.23 -14.84
CA TYR A 100 2.33 7.87 -16.06
C TYR A 100 2.10 8.88 -17.20
N GLN A 101 0.88 9.34 -17.40
CA GLN A 101 0.56 10.32 -18.44
C GLN A 101 1.28 11.65 -18.19
N ASN A 102 1.13 12.22 -17.00
CA ASN A 102 1.78 13.48 -16.60
C ASN A 102 3.30 13.34 -16.63
N GLY A 103 3.83 12.21 -16.15
CA GLY A 103 5.26 11.90 -16.19
C GLY A 103 5.81 11.82 -17.61
N LYS A 104 5.04 11.27 -18.56
CA LYS A 104 5.41 11.24 -19.97
C LYS A 104 5.45 12.64 -20.57
N GLU A 105 4.43 13.45 -20.32
CA GLU A 105 4.35 14.83 -20.82
C GLU A 105 5.49 15.71 -20.28
N ALA A 106 5.85 15.51 -19.01
CA ALA A 106 6.94 16.23 -18.36
C ALA A 106 8.34 15.69 -18.68
N GLY A 107 8.46 14.57 -19.41
CA GLY A 107 9.74 13.92 -19.71
C GLY A 107 10.37 13.14 -18.55
N ASP A 108 9.62 12.92 -17.46
CA ASP A 108 10.06 12.19 -16.27
C ASP A 108 9.94 10.66 -16.43
N LEU A 109 8.98 10.20 -17.25
CA LEU A 109 8.79 8.79 -17.55
C LEU A 109 9.78 8.33 -18.63
N THR A 110 10.88 7.72 -18.21
CA THR A 110 11.95 7.25 -19.10
C THR A 110 11.83 5.77 -19.47
N LEU A 111 10.89 5.06 -18.86
CA LEU A 111 10.59 3.66 -19.14
C LEU A 111 9.40 3.52 -20.09
N ARG A 112 9.41 2.47 -20.92
CA ARG A 112 8.21 2.03 -21.66
C ARG A 112 7.33 1.19 -20.75
N VAL A 113 6.14 1.69 -20.41
CA VAL A 113 5.21 1.01 -19.49
C VAL A 113 4.06 0.37 -20.26
N TYR A 114 3.84 -0.92 -20.07
CA TYR A 114 2.63 -1.64 -20.47
C TYR A 114 1.74 -1.80 -19.25
N ALA A 115 0.72 -0.95 -19.15
CA ALA A 115 -0.15 -0.88 -17.97
C ALA A 115 -1.38 -1.79 -18.10
N CYS A 116 -1.55 -2.70 -17.15
CA CYS A 116 -2.77 -3.48 -16.99
C CYS A 116 -3.76 -2.70 -16.11
N CYS A 117 -4.62 -1.92 -16.75
CA CYS A 117 -5.65 -1.14 -16.07
C CYS A 117 -6.98 -1.90 -16.05
N THR A 118 -7.70 -1.83 -14.92
CA THR A 118 -9.12 -2.23 -14.92
C THR A 118 -9.95 -1.10 -15.52
N ILE A 119 -10.53 -1.34 -16.70
CA ILE A 119 -11.52 -0.44 -17.29
C ILE A 119 -12.88 -0.81 -16.68
N LEU A 120 -13.39 0.05 -15.80
CA LEU A 120 -14.79 -0.03 -15.38
C LEU A 120 -15.64 0.53 -16.53
N ILE A 121 -16.24 -0.37 -17.29
CA ILE A 121 -17.33 -0.06 -18.23
C ILE A 121 -18.64 0.20 -17.48
#